data_AF-A0A7J9IDS9-F1
#
_entry.id   AF-A0A7J9IDS9-F1
#
_cell.length_a   1.000
_cell.length_b   1.000
_cell.length_c   1.000
_cell.angle_alpha   90.00
_cell.angle_beta   90.00
_cell.angle_gamma   90.00
#
_symmetry.space_group_name_H-M   'P 1'
#
loop_
_entity.id
_entity.type
_entity.pdbx_description
1 polymer ?
#
loop_
_entity_poly.entity_id
_entity_poly.type
_entity_poly.pdbx_seq_one_letter_code
_entity_poly.pdbx_strand_id
1 'polypeptide(L)'
;MAIPIPLLFSSPSFLSSPKSLPLFFKPKINTSKSFNLHFHANVASSSTLTAMEVGEDLPLDYGDWLPKPDPDQRRRAGILLHPTSFKGAYGIGDFGEEAFRFIDWLHLAGCSVWQVLPLVPPDDEGSPYAGQDANCGNTFLISLEELVKDGLLTKKELPQPIDCDRVNYSIVAKLKDPLITKAAERLLSTDGELKTQLEAFRRDPTISCWLEDAAYFAAINDSLKAFSWYDWPEPLKNRHLSALEKIYEEKKDFIDLFIAKQFLFQRQWKKIREYAQTKGVSIMGDMPIYVGYHSADVWANKKHFFLNRHGYPMLVSGVPPDAFSDTGQLWG
;
A
#
# COMPACT_ATOMS: atom_id res chain seq x y z
N MET A 1 1.40 0.45 -64.50
CA MET A 1 2.36 0.01 -65.53
C MET A 1 3.69 -0.28 -64.85
N ALA A 2 4.14 -1.53 -64.96
CA ALA A 2 5.51 -2.05 -64.83
C ALA A 2 6.41 -1.65 -63.62
N ILE A 3 6.68 -2.67 -62.80
CA ILE A 3 7.86 -2.86 -61.91
C ILE A 3 9.14 -2.97 -62.79
N PRO A 4 10.33 -2.67 -62.23
CA PRO A 4 11.31 -3.75 -62.10
C PRO A 4 12.11 -3.75 -60.78
N ILE A 5 12.39 -4.98 -60.34
CA ILE A 5 13.33 -5.45 -59.32
C ILE A 5 14.76 -5.42 -59.89
N PRO A 6 15.81 -5.34 -59.04
CA PRO A 6 16.82 -6.41 -59.08
C PRO A 6 17.19 -6.96 -57.70
N LEU A 7 17.14 -8.30 -57.62
CA LEU A 7 17.80 -9.17 -56.66
C LEU A 7 19.32 -9.11 -56.86
N LEU A 8 20.10 -9.23 -55.78
CA LEU A 8 21.38 -9.94 -55.81
C LEU A 8 21.70 -10.51 -54.42
N PHE A 9 21.98 -11.82 -54.43
CA PHE A 9 22.35 -12.72 -53.35
C PHE A 9 23.78 -12.50 -52.84
N SER A 10 24.05 -12.81 -51.56
CA SER A 10 25.05 -13.83 -51.19
C SER A 10 25.17 -14.00 -49.66
N SER A 11 24.88 -15.21 -49.18
CA SER A 11 25.29 -15.75 -47.88
C SER A 11 26.67 -16.42 -47.99
N PRO A 12 27.42 -16.57 -46.88
CA PRO A 12 28.35 -17.68 -46.74
C PRO A 12 27.92 -18.63 -45.61
N SER A 13 27.77 -19.89 -46.01
CA SER A 13 27.68 -21.10 -45.21
C SER A 13 28.98 -21.42 -44.47
N PHE A 14 28.89 -21.90 -43.22
CA PHE A 14 29.86 -22.85 -42.66
C PHE A 14 29.13 -23.98 -41.92
N LEU A 15 29.29 -25.18 -42.48
CA LEU A 15 28.99 -26.49 -41.91
C LEU A 15 30.29 -27.05 -41.33
N SER A 16 30.25 -27.61 -40.11
CA SER A 16 31.09 -28.78 -39.76
C SER A 16 30.55 -29.55 -38.54
N SER A 17 29.86 -30.65 -38.87
CA SER A 17 29.82 -32.00 -38.28
C SER A 17 29.78 -32.27 -36.75
N PRO A 18 29.02 -33.31 -36.32
CA PRO A 18 28.79 -33.68 -34.93
C PRO A 18 29.83 -34.66 -34.39
N LYS A 19 30.13 -34.62 -33.08
CA LYS A 19 30.85 -35.70 -32.37
C LYS A 19 29.90 -36.46 -31.47
N SER A 20 29.59 -37.68 -31.90
CA SER A 20 29.00 -38.79 -31.16
C SER A 20 29.96 -39.32 -30.09
N LEU A 21 29.46 -39.60 -28.88
CA LEU A 21 30.04 -40.50 -27.86
C LEU A 21 28.89 -41.03 -26.96
N PRO A 22 29.03 -42.18 -26.28
CA PRO A 22 28.18 -43.33 -26.51
C PRO A 22 27.14 -43.61 -25.42
N LEU A 23 26.09 -44.34 -25.84
CA LEU A 23 25.09 -45.01 -25.01
C LEU A 23 25.74 -45.96 -23.99
N PHE A 24 25.51 -45.71 -22.71
CA PHE A 24 25.55 -46.73 -21.65
C PHE A 24 24.35 -46.54 -20.72
N PHE A 25 23.20 -47.05 -21.13
CA PHE A 25 22.07 -47.32 -20.23
C PHE A 25 22.13 -48.79 -19.81
N LYS A 26 22.50 -49.04 -18.54
CA LYS A 26 22.12 -50.26 -17.82
C LYS A 26 21.13 -49.83 -16.73
N PRO A 27 19.88 -50.28 -16.73
CA PRO A 27 18.98 -49.99 -15.62
C PRO A 27 19.37 -50.90 -14.45
N LYS A 28 19.87 -50.32 -13.36
CA LYS A 28 19.83 -50.97 -12.04
C LYS A 28 18.38 -50.97 -11.58
N ILE A 29 17.78 -52.16 -11.52
CA ILE A 29 16.50 -52.35 -10.84
C ILE A 29 16.78 -52.19 -9.35
N ASN A 30 16.36 -51.05 -8.78
CA ASN A 30 16.31 -50.85 -7.34
C ASN A 30 14.89 -51.23 -6.88
N THR A 31 14.71 -52.48 -6.45
CA THR A 31 13.51 -52.90 -5.71
C THR A 31 13.60 -52.39 -4.29
N SER A 32 13.11 -51.17 -4.08
CA SER A 32 12.51 -50.67 -2.83
C SER A 32 12.30 -49.18 -3.02
N LYS A 33 11.11 -48.79 -3.48
CA LYS A 33 10.61 -47.43 -3.32
C LYS A 33 9.53 -47.50 -2.25
N SER A 34 9.90 -47.25 -1.01
CA SER A 34 8.92 -46.77 -0.03
C SER A 34 8.35 -45.47 -0.58
N PHE A 35 7.04 -45.45 -0.79
CA PHE A 35 6.32 -44.22 -1.10
C PHE A 35 6.15 -43.45 0.21
N ASN A 36 6.93 -42.38 0.40
CA ASN A 36 6.63 -41.41 1.44
C ASN A 36 5.54 -40.47 0.93
N LEU A 37 4.28 -40.81 1.24
CA LEU A 37 3.17 -39.87 1.19
C LEU A 37 3.28 -38.95 2.41
N HIS A 38 3.81 -37.74 2.21
CA HIS A 38 3.77 -36.70 3.24
C HIS A 38 2.36 -36.12 3.31
N PHE A 39 1.57 -36.60 4.28
CA PHE A 39 0.32 -35.97 4.68
C PHE A 39 0.56 -35.05 5.88
N HIS A 40 0.22 -33.77 5.75
CA HIS A 40 0.13 -32.87 6.91
C HIS A 40 -1.14 -33.23 7.72
N ALA A 41 -0.97 -34.09 8.72
CA ALA A 41 -2.01 -34.42 9.68
C ALA A 41 -1.84 -33.59 10.97
N ASN A 42 -2.85 -32.79 11.32
CA ASN A 42 -2.93 -32.16 12.65
C ASN A 42 -3.34 -33.22 13.71
N VAL A 43 -2.33 -33.75 14.40
CA VAL A 43 -2.19 -34.16 15.82
C VAL A 43 -3.23 -35.07 16.51
N ALA A 44 -4.39 -35.42 15.96
CA ALA A 44 -5.34 -36.31 16.69
C ALA A 44 -5.49 -37.75 16.15
N SER A 45 -4.97 -38.08 14.97
CA SER A 45 -5.12 -39.43 14.38
C SER A 45 -3.91 -39.89 13.56
N SER A 46 -2.74 -39.27 13.77
CA SER A 46 -1.53 -39.55 12.99
C SER A 46 -0.77 -40.81 13.44
N SER A 47 -1.14 -41.44 14.55
CA SER A 47 -0.37 -42.55 15.14
C SER A 47 -0.72 -43.94 14.61
N THR A 48 -1.81 -44.10 13.85
CA THR A 48 -2.31 -45.42 13.40
C THR A 48 -2.05 -45.74 11.93
N LEU A 49 -1.76 -44.74 11.09
CA LEU A 49 -1.58 -44.91 9.64
C LEU A 49 -0.16 -45.30 9.21
N THR A 50 0.82 -45.27 10.10
CA THR A 50 2.23 -45.54 9.80
C THR A 50 2.61 -47.02 9.73
N ALA A 51 1.66 -47.95 9.93
CA ALA A 51 1.94 -49.39 10.01
C ALA A 51 1.03 -50.27 9.12
N MET A 52 0.48 -49.72 8.03
CA MET A 52 -0.35 -50.50 7.11
C MET A 52 0.43 -50.85 5.85
N GLU A 53 0.44 -52.13 5.50
CA GLU A 53 1.04 -52.61 4.24
C GLU A 53 0.01 -52.59 3.10
N VAL A 54 0.51 -52.58 1.86
CA VAL A 54 -0.36 -52.64 0.68
C VAL A 54 -1.09 -53.98 0.65
N GLY A 55 -2.41 -53.94 0.78
CA GLY A 55 -3.27 -55.13 0.79
C GLY A 55 -3.96 -55.43 2.13
N GLU A 56 -3.62 -54.70 3.20
CA GLU A 56 -4.28 -54.81 4.51
C GLU A 56 -5.63 -54.09 4.54
N ASP A 57 -6.54 -54.56 5.40
CA ASP A 57 -7.83 -53.91 5.64
C ASP A 57 -7.62 -52.53 6.28
N LEU A 58 -8.29 -51.52 5.73
CA LEU A 58 -8.26 -50.16 6.26
C LEU A 58 -9.01 -50.06 7.60
N PRO A 59 -8.70 -49.06 8.45
CA PRO A 59 -9.43 -48.84 9.69
C PRO A 59 -10.94 -48.72 9.44
N LEU A 60 -11.76 -49.15 10.42
CA LEU A 60 -13.23 -49.12 10.30
C LEU A 60 -13.78 -47.71 10.02
N ASP A 61 -13.04 -46.67 10.39
CA ASP A 61 -13.35 -45.25 10.19
C ASP A 61 -12.71 -44.64 8.92
N TYR A 62 -12.10 -45.45 8.04
CA TYR A 62 -11.51 -44.96 6.78
C TYR A 62 -12.49 -44.16 5.91
N GLY A 63 -13.77 -44.53 5.92
CA GLY A 63 -14.83 -43.80 5.21
C GLY A 63 -15.06 -42.36 5.69
N ASP A 64 -14.61 -42.02 6.90
CA ASP A 64 -14.73 -40.68 7.48
C ASP A 64 -13.56 -39.77 7.09
N TRP A 65 -12.53 -40.30 6.42
CA TRP A 65 -11.39 -39.52 5.96
C TRP A 65 -11.73 -38.75 4.67
N LEU A 66 -12.60 -37.75 4.82
CA LEU A 66 -13.05 -36.89 3.74
C LEU A 66 -12.00 -35.83 3.38
N PRO A 67 -11.98 -35.35 2.11
CA PRO A 67 -11.20 -34.18 1.72
C PRO A 67 -11.55 -32.97 2.61
N LYS A 68 -10.52 -32.36 3.21
CA LYS A 68 -10.71 -31.17 4.05
C LYS A 68 -10.72 -29.93 3.17
N PRO A 69 -11.73 -29.05 3.27
CA PRO A 69 -11.71 -27.79 2.56
C PRO A 69 -10.55 -26.94 3.11
N ASP A 70 -9.72 -26.43 2.20
CA ASP A 70 -8.68 -25.46 2.54
C ASP A 70 -9.34 -24.11 2.87
N PRO A 71 -9.17 -23.55 4.09
CA PRO A 71 -9.74 -22.25 4.45
C PRO A 71 -9.34 -21.12 3.50
N ASP A 72 -8.17 -21.20 2.87
CA ASP A 72 -7.68 -20.18 1.92
C ASP A 72 -8.45 -20.20 0.59
N GLN A 73 -9.15 -21.31 0.29
CA GLN A 73 -10.01 -21.45 -0.89
C GLN A 73 -11.48 -21.06 -0.61
N ARG A 74 -11.78 -20.52 0.58
CA ARG A 74 -13.14 -20.06 0.91
C ARG A 74 -13.62 -19.03 -0.11
N ARG A 75 -14.77 -19.30 -0.74
CA ARG A 75 -15.47 -18.34 -1.59
C ARG A 75 -15.92 -17.13 -0.77
N ARG A 76 -15.63 -15.93 -1.26
CA ARG A 76 -15.95 -14.64 -0.62
C ARG A 76 -16.50 -13.64 -1.63
N ALA A 77 -17.26 -12.68 -1.13
CA ALA A 77 -17.75 -11.53 -1.88
C ALA A 77 -17.49 -10.25 -1.08
N GLY A 78 -17.45 -9.12 -1.77
CA GLY A 78 -17.14 -7.82 -1.18
C GLY A 78 -17.61 -6.65 -2.01
N ILE A 79 -17.41 -5.45 -1.48
CA ILE A 79 -17.79 -4.18 -2.10
C ILE A 79 -16.55 -3.29 -2.23
N LEU A 80 -16.42 -2.65 -3.40
CA LEU A 80 -15.50 -1.53 -3.62
C LEU A 80 -16.20 -0.23 -3.22
N LEU A 81 -15.68 0.44 -2.18
CA LEU A 81 -16.16 1.75 -1.77
C LEU A 81 -15.03 2.49 -1.06
N HIS A 82 -14.57 3.61 -1.63
CA HIS A 82 -13.50 4.38 -1.00
C HIS A 82 -14.04 5.22 0.17
N PRO A 83 -13.31 5.40 1.29
CA PRO A 83 -13.83 6.10 2.48
C PRO A 83 -14.28 7.54 2.23
N THR A 84 -13.69 8.23 1.25
CA THR A 84 -14.12 9.59 0.85
C THR A 84 -15.59 9.65 0.41
N SER A 85 -16.17 8.52 -0.01
CA SER A 85 -17.53 8.40 -0.52
C SER A 85 -18.57 8.13 0.57
N PHE A 86 -18.16 7.96 1.83
CA PHE A 86 -19.13 7.91 2.92
C PHE A 86 -19.88 9.24 3.03
N LYS A 87 -21.10 9.17 3.57
CA LYS A 87 -21.85 10.36 3.95
C LYS A 87 -21.11 11.07 5.09
N GLY A 88 -21.35 12.36 5.25
CA GLY A 88 -20.78 13.11 6.35
C GLY A 88 -21.11 14.60 6.27
N ALA A 89 -21.04 15.26 7.42
CA ALA A 89 -21.32 16.69 7.56
C ALA A 89 -20.15 17.60 7.13
N TYR A 90 -18.97 17.03 6.86
CA TYR A 90 -17.70 17.78 6.80
C TYR A 90 -17.03 17.75 5.42
N GLY A 91 -17.80 17.65 4.33
CA GLY A 91 -17.28 17.80 2.96
C GLY A 91 -16.76 16.53 2.30
N ILE A 92 -16.42 15.52 3.09
CA ILE A 92 -15.82 14.26 2.67
C ILE A 92 -16.14 13.17 3.69
N GLY A 93 -16.28 11.92 3.23
CA GLY A 93 -16.34 10.78 4.13
C GLY A 93 -15.03 10.59 4.91
N ASP A 94 -15.12 10.03 6.11
CA ASP A 94 -14.00 9.88 7.04
C ASP A 94 -14.05 8.57 7.85
N PHE A 95 -13.07 8.34 8.72
CA PHE A 95 -12.98 7.16 9.59
C PHE A 95 -13.86 7.24 10.86
N GLY A 96 -14.97 7.96 10.78
CA GLY A 96 -15.96 8.11 11.84
C GLY A 96 -17.09 7.09 11.78
N GLU A 97 -18.26 7.50 12.28
CA GLU A 97 -19.43 6.62 12.48
C GLU A 97 -19.88 5.90 11.21
N GLU A 98 -19.89 6.58 10.06
CA GLU A 98 -20.36 6.00 8.80
C GLU A 98 -19.49 4.83 8.31
N ALA A 99 -18.18 4.84 8.62
CA ALA A 99 -17.30 3.72 8.30
C ALA A 99 -17.66 2.47 9.11
N PHE A 100 -17.98 2.61 10.40
CA PHE A 100 -18.45 1.51 11.24
C PHE A 100 -19.82 0.99 10.77
N ARG A 101 -20.75 1.91 10.44
CA ARG A 101 -22.07 1.56 9.90
C ARG A 101 -21.99 0.83 8.57
N PHE A 102 -21.07 1.21 7.69
CA PHE A 102 -20.82 0.51 6.44
C PHE A 102 -20.30 -0.92 6.67
N ILE A 103 -19.39 -1.10 7.62
CA ILE A 103 -18.90 -2.44 8.00
C ILE A 103 -20.03 -3.30 8.58
N ASP A 104 -20.88 -2.73 9.42
CA ASP A 104 -22.08 -3.42 9.92
C ASP A 104 -23.00 -3.85 8.77
N TRP A 105 -23.24 -2.96 7.81
CA TRP A 105 -24.03 -3.29 6.63
C TRP A 105 -23.38 -4.39 5.78
N LEU A 106 -22.06 -4.35 5.56
CA LEU A 106 -21.33 -5.41 4.84
C LEU A 106 -21.49 -6.77 5.52
N HIS A 107 -21.34 -6.79 6.85
CA HIS A 107 -21.51 -7.99 7.64
C HIS A 107 -22.94 -8.54 7.52
N LEU A 108 -23.96 -7.68 7.63
CA LEU A 108 -25.36 -8.06 7.46
C LEU A 108 -25.67 -8.57 6.04
N ALA A 109 -25.00 -8.02 5.02
CA ALA A 109 -25.10 -8.49 3.64
C ALA A 109 -24.37 -9.83 3.38
N GLY A 110 -23.64 -10.36 4.35
CA GLY A 110 -22.82 -11.58 4.21
C GLY A 110 -21.53 -11.38 3.42
N CYS A 111 -21.14 -10.13 3.14
CA CYS A 111 -19.85 -9.81 2.55
C CYS A 111 -18.73 -10.03 3.58
N SER A 112 -17.54 -10.36 3.09
CA SER A 112 -16.34 -10.60 3.92
C SER A 112 -15.10 -9.89 3.39
N VAL A 113 -15.26 -9.03 2.38
CA VAL A 113 -14.19 -8.19 1.83
C VAL A 113 -14.71 -6.76 1.61
N TRP A 114 -13.93 -5.77 2.03
CA TRP A 114 -14.10 -4.36 1.66
C TRP A 114 -12.87 -3.93 0.87
N GLN A 115 -13.05 -3.50 -0.37
CA GLN A 115 -11.97 -2.96 -1.18
C GLN A 115 -11.96 -1.43 -1.15
N VAL A 116 -10.77 -0.85 -0.99
CA VAL A 116 -10.51 0.59 -1.05
C VAL A 116 -9.47 0.91 -2.11
N LEU A 117 -9.55 2.12 -2.68
CA LEU A 117 -8.45 2.72 -3.47
C LEU A 117 -7.26 3.08 -2.54
N PRO A 118 -6.10 3.50 -3.09
CA PRO A 118 -4.97 3.94 -2.27
C PRO A 118 -5.38 5.00 -1.24
N LEU A 119 -4.90 4.87 -0.01
CA LEU A 119 -5.24 5.80 1.08
C LEU A 119 -4.23 6.95 1.25
N VAL A 120 -3.37 7.14 0.25
CA VAL A 120 -2.29 8.13 0.24
C VAL A 120 -2.80 9.56 0.13
N PRO A 121 -2.04 10.59 0.57
CA PRO A 121 -2.41 11.98 0.34
C PRO A 121 -2.54 12.25 -1.16
N PRO A 122 -3.73 12.62 -1.67
CA PRO A 122 -3.96 12.76 -3.10
C PRO A 122 -3.29 14.03 -3.66
N ASP A 123 -3.34 14.18 -4.98
CA ASP A 123 -3.07 15.47 -5.63
C ASP A 123 -4.18 16.50 -5.33
N ASP A 124 -4.01 17.73 -5.84
CA ASP A 124 -4.94 18.83 -5.62
C ASP A 124 -6.34 18.58 -6.22
N GLU A 125 -6.45 17.66 -7.20
CA GLU A 125 -7.71 17.26 -7.83
C GLU A 125 -8.38 16.07 -7.11
N GLY A 126 -7.67 15.42 -6.19
CA GLY A 126 -8.20 14.34 -5.36
C GLY A 126 -7.89 12.93 -5.85
N SER A 127 -7.01 12.77 -6.84
CA SER A 127 -6.63 11.47 -7.39
C SER A 127 -5.82 10.66 -6.37
N PRO A 128 -6.30 9.46 -5.95
CA PRO A 128 -5.55 8.59 -5.05
C PRO A 128 -4.34 7.92 -5.72
N TYR A 129 -4.24 7.98 -7.05
CA TYR A 129 -3.15 7.38 -7.84
C TYR A 129 -2.03 8.37 -8.15
N ALA A 130 -2.25 9.66 -7.88
CA ALA A 130 -1.23 10.71 -7.95
C ALA A 130 -0.81 11.14 -6.54
N GLY A 131 -0.54 10.16 -5.68
CA GLY A 131 -0.22 10.38 -4.28
C GLY A 131 1.09 11.16 -4.08
N GLN A 132 1.11 12.06 -3.09
CA GLN A 132 2.30 12.85 -2.73
C GLN A 132 3.39 12.00 -2.04
N ASP A 133 2.99 10.87 -1.47
CA ASP A 133 3.84 9.92 -0.74
C ASP A 133 3.20 8.53 -0.79
N ALA A 134 4.00 7.46 -0.91
CA ALA A 134 3.48 6.10 -1.05
C ALA A 134 3.05 5.43 0.27
N ASN A 135 3.45 5.97 1.42
CA ASN A 135 3.24 5.36 2.73
C ASN A 135 2.31 6.15 3.66
N CYS A 136 2.33 7.48 3.56
CA CYS A 136 1.50 8.36 4.36
C CYS A 136 0.02 8.10 4.12
N GLY A 137 -0.79 8.44 5.11
CA GLY A 137 -2.24 8.47 5.00
C GLY A 137 -2.79 9.84 4.64
N ASN A 138 -3.86 9.86 3.86
CA ASN A 138 -4.65 11.06 3.56
C ASN A 138 -5.31 11.59 4.84
N THR A 139 -4.80 12.70 5.35
CA THR A 139 -5.30 13.31 6.60
C THR A 139 -6.75 13.80 6.48
N PHE A 140 -7.29 14.02 5.28
CA PHE A 140 -8.71 14.38 5.12
C PHE A 140 -9.66 13.26 5.56
N LEU A 141 -9.20 12.01 5.63
CA LEU A 141 -9.97 10.87 6.15
C LEU A 141 -10.02 10.81 7.69
N ILE A 142 -9.29 11.69 8.39
CA ILE A 142 -9.36 11.79 9.85
C ILE A 142 -10.75 12.34 10.23
N SER A 143 -11.47 11.62 11.07
CA SER A 143 -12.77 12.02 11.60
C SER A 143 -12.61 13.03 12.73
N LEU A 144 -13.26 14.19 12.57
CA LEU A 144 -13.24 15.26 13.57
C LEU A 144 -14.01 14.85 14.83
N GLU A 145 -15.04 14.03 14.69
CA GLU A 145 -15.85 13.54 15.82
C GLU A 145 -15.09 12.54 16.67
N GLU A 146 -14.26 11.69 16.06
CA GLU A 146 -13.34 10.83 16.81
C GLU A 146 -12.27 11.65 17.54
N LEU A 147 -11.78 12.75 16.96
CA LEU A 147 -10.87 13.67 17.66
C LEU A 147 -11.54 14.36 18.87
N VAL A 148 -12.86 14.58 18.82
CA VAL A 148 -13.63 15.02 19.99
C VAL A 148 -13.72 13.94 21.06
N LYS A 149 -13.93 12.67 20.67
CA LYS A 149 -13.95 11.54 21.61
C LYS A 149 -12.59 11.32 22.28
N ASP A 150 -11.51 11.55 21.54
CA ASP A 150 -10.13 11.52 22.05
C ASP A 150 -9.76 12.77 22.88
N GLY A 151 -10.66 13.76 23.01
CA GLY A 151 -10.43 14.98 23.79
C GLY A 151 -9.49 16.00 23.15
N LEU A 152 -9.09 15.78 21.89
CA LEU A 152 -8.20 16.67 21.13
C LEU A 152 -8.98 17.83 20.49
N LEU A 153 -10.27 17.67 20.24
CA LEU A 153 -11.18 18.74 19.85
C LEU A 153 -12.35 18.84 20.82
N THR A 154 -12.99 20.00 20.88
CA THR A 154 -14.25 20.18 21.60
C THR A 154 -15.42 20.21 20.62
N LYS A 155 -16.61 19.80 21.04
CA LYS A 155 -17.83 19.83 20.20
C LYS A 155 -18.13 21.22 19.63
N LYS A 156 -17.74 22.29 20.32
CA LYS A 156 -17.96 23.68 19.89
C LYS A 156 -17.06 24.10 18.74
N GLU A 157 -15.96 23.38 18.51
CA GLU A 157 -15.01 23.65 17.43
C GLU A 157 -15.35 22.91 16.14
N LEU A 158 -16.28 21.95 16.19
CA LEU A 158 -16.78 21.29 14.99
C LEU A 158 -17.47 22.33 14.11
N PRO A 159 -17.19 22.32 12.79
CA PRO A 159 -17.83 23.24 11.88
C PRO A 159 -19.31 22.92 11.73
N GLN A 160 -20.07 23.89 11.24
CA GLN A 160 -21.46 23.62 10.85
C GLN A 160 -21.46 22.61 9.70
N PRO A 161 -22.44 21.68 9.67
CA PRO A 161 -22.60 20.77 8.56
C PRO A 161 -22.69 21.53 7.23
N ILE A 162 -21.93 21.07 6.24
CA ILE A 162 -22.03 21.55 4.87
C ILE A 162 -22.79 20.52 4.04
N ASP A 163 -23.70 21.02 3.21
CA ASP A 163 -24.39 20.18 2.25
C ASP A 163 -23.49 19.95 1.04
N CYS A 164 -23.05 18.71 0.85
CA CYS A 164 -22.14 18.34 -0.22
C CYS A 164 -22.47 16.94 -0.76
N ASP A 165 -23.13 16.89 -1.91
CA ASP A 165 -23.35 15.63 -2.63
C ASP A 165 -22.06 15.08 -3.26
N ARG A 166 -21.04 15.94 -3.45
CA ARG A 166 -19.75 15.59 -4.06
C ARG A 166 -18.61 16.24 -3.29
N VAL A 167 -17.49 15.53 -3.20
CA VAL A 167 -16.28 16.02 -2.55
C VAL A 167 -15.68 17.18 -3.35
N ASN A 168 -15.44 18.30 -2.67
CA ASN A 168 -14.62 19.40 -3.18
C ASN A 168 -13.40 19.56 -2.28
N TYR A 169 -12.25 19.06 -2.75
CA TYR A 169 -11.02 19.01 -1.96
C TYR A 169 -10.55 20.39 -1.48
N SER A 170 -10.76 21.44 -2.28
CA SER A 170 -10.39 22.81 -1.87
C SER A 170 -11.21 23.33 -0.67
N ILE A 171 -12.48 22.92 -0.57
CA ILE A 171 -13.35 23.26 0.58
C ILE A 171 -12.99 22.39 1.77
N VAL A 172 -12.77 21.09 1.55
CA VAL A 172 -12.38 20.13 2.59
C VAL A 172 -11.06 20.55 3.25
N ALA A 173 -10.05 20.94 2.48
CA ALA A 173 -8.77 21.42 3.00
C ALA A 173 -8.97 22.64 3.92
N LYS A 174 -9.69 23.67 3.43
CA LYS A 174 -10.00 24.88 4.21
C LYS A 174 -10.78 24.59 5.49
N LEU A 175 -11.64 23.57 5.47
CA LEU A 175 -12.48 23.18 6.60
C LEU A 175 -11.73 22.32 7.63
N LYS A 176 -11.07 21.25 7.18
CA LYS A 176 -10.52 20.20 8.05
C LYS A 176 -9.07 20.46 8.46
N ASP A 177 -8.23 21.04 7.59
CA ASP A 177 -6.79 21.20 7.91
C ASP A 177 -6.54 22.03 9.17
N PRO A 178 -7.21 23.18 9.41
CA PRO A 178 -7.00 23.94 10.63
C PRO A 178 -7.39 23.16 11.89
N LEU A 179 -8.43 22.34 11.81
CA LEU A 179 -8.94 21.56 12.94
C LEU A 179 -8.05 20.35 13.24
N ILE A 180 -7.61 19.65 12.20
CA ILE A 180 -6.66 18.54 12.33
C ILE A 180 -5.32 19.05 12.86
N THR A 181 -4.85 20.22 12.38
CA THR A 181 -3.63 20.87 12.89
C THR A 181 -3.77 21.22 14.37
N LYS A 182 -4.88 21.86 14.77
CA LYS A 182 -5.16 22.15 16.17
C LYS A 182 -5.20 20.89 17.05
N ALA A 183 -5.78 19.81 16.57
CA ALA A 183 -5.82 18.54 17.29
C ALA A 183 -4.42 17.95 17.48
N ALA A 184 -3.57 18.02 16.44
CA ALA A 184 -2.18 17.61 16.49
C ALA A 184 -1.35 18.48 17.45
N GLU A 185 -1.53 19.81 17.44
CA GLU A 185 -0.88 20.72 18.40
C GLU A 185 -1.23 20.37 19.84
N ARG A 186 -2.51 20.09 20.12
CA ARG A 186 -2.96 19.65 21.45
C ARG A 186 -2.34 18.32 21.83
N LEU A 187 -2.35 17.34 20.93
CA LEU A 187 -1.71 16.04 21.14
C LEU A 187 -0.22 16.18 21.49
N LEU A 188 0.48 17.10 20.81
CA LEU A 188 1.90 17.35 21.08
C LEU A 188 2.14 18.04 22.43
N SER A 189 1.18 18.84 22.90
CA SER A 189 1.29 19.68 24.11
C SER A 189 0.74 19.03 25.37
N THR A 190 -0.05 17.97 25.25
CA THR A 190 -0.61 17.23 26.38
C THR A 190 0.25 16.04 26.76
N ASP A 191 0.45 15.82 28.06
CA ASP A 191 0.94 14.54 28.57
C ASP A 191 -0.20 13.53 28.68
N GLY A 192 0.10 12.24 28.53
CA GLY A 192 -0.86 11.16 28.73
C GLY A 192 -0.67 10.00 27.76
N GLU A 193 -1.63 9.08 27.78
CA GLU A 193 -1.56 7.83 27.02
C GLU A 193 -1.43 8.06 25.49
N LEU A 194 -2.14 9.05 24.94
CA LEU A 194 -2.04 9.37 23.51
C LEU A 194 -0.66 9.88 23.11
N LYS A 195 0.00 10.65 23.99
CA LYS A 195 1.37 11.14 23.76
C LYS A 195 2.36 9.97 23.77
N THR A 196 2.23 9.06 24.72
CA THR A 196 3.04 7.82 24.77
C THR A 196 2.86 6.98 23.50
N GLN A 197 1.62 6.84 23.01
CA GLN A 197 1.34 6.12 21.77
C GLN A 197 1.94 6.82 20.54
N LEU A 198 1.89 8.16 20.48
CA LEU A 198 2.56 8.94 19.44
C LEU A 198 4.07 8.71 19.45
N GLU A 199 4.71 8.75 20.62
CA GLU A 199 6.15 8.54 20.75
C GLU A 199 6.56 7.10 20.42
N ALA A 200 5.72 6.12 20.72
CA ALA A 200 5.92 4.73 20.32
C ALA A 200 5.78 4.58 18.80
N PHE A 201 4.75 5.18 18.20
CA PHE A 201 4.56 5.20 16.74
C PHE A 201 5.75 5.82 16.02
N ARG A 202 6.22 7.00 16.47
CA ARG A 202 7.36 7.67 15.85
C ARG A 202 8.66 6.86 15.96
N ARG A 203 8.88 6.16 17.08
CA ARG A 203 10.11 5.37 17.31
C ARG A 203 10.06 3.96 16.72
N ASP A 204 8.91 3.48 16.29
CA ASP A 204 8.79 2.16 15.66
C ASP A 204 9.68 2.12 14.40
N PRO A 205 10.65 1.18 14.29
CA PRO A 205 11.53 1.09 13.14
C PRO A 205 10.81 0.85 11.80
N THR A 206 9.62 0.23 11.84
CA THR A 206 8.79 -0.02 10.64
C THR A 206 8.00 1.21 10.20
N ILE A 207 7.90 2.22 11.06
CA ILE A 207 7.24 3.50 10.79
C ILE A 207 8.29 4.57 10.46
N SER A 208 9.31 4.71 11.31
CA SER A 208 10.35 5.74 11.15
C SER A 208 11.15 5.62 9.86
N CYS A 209 11.24 4.41 9.27
CA CYS A 209 11.96 4.18 8.02
C CYS A 209 11.35 4.89 6.79
N TRP A 210 10.09 5.32 6.86
CA TRP A 210 9.46 6.15 5.82
C TRP A 210 8.94 7.48 6.38
N LEU A 211 8.47 7.51 7.62
CA LEU A 211 7.79 8.67 8.19
C LEU A 211 8.71 9.88 8.37
N GLU A 212 9.96 9.68 8.81
CA GLU A 212 10.90 10.79 8.99
C GLU A 212 11.27 11.39 7.61
N ASP A 213 11.56 10.56 6.61
CA ASP A 213 11.84 11.06 5.26
C ASP A 213 10.64 11.83 4.66
N ALA A 214 9.42 11.34 4.84
CA ALA A 214 8.20 12.04 4.44
C ALA A 214 8.02 13.39 5.15
N ALA A 215 8.26 13.45 6.46
CA ALA A 215 8.11 14.68 7.23
C ALA A 215 9.15 15.75 6.83
N TYR A 216 10.41 15.36 6.65
CA TYR A 216 11.45 16.29 6.17
C TYR A 216 11.18 16.74 4.74
N PHE A 217 10.78 15.83 3.85
CA PHE A 217 10.42 16.17 2.48
C PHE A 217 9.29 17.20 2.45
N ALA A 218 8.21 16.97 3.21
CA ALA A 218 7.08 17.90 3.30
C ALA A 218 7.51 19.27 3.87
N ALA A 219 8.36 19.30 4.90
CA ALA A 219 8.87 20.54 5.49
C ALA A 219 9.72 21.36 4.51
N ILE A 220 10.57 20.69 3.74
CA ILE A 220 11.39 21.34 2.71
C ILE A 220 10.50 21.85 1.57
N ASN A 221 9.54 21.05 1.12
CA ASN A 221 8.60 21.40 0.07
C ASN A 221 7.71 22.60 0.44
N ASP A 222 7.24 22.68 1.69
CA ASP A 222 6.51 23.84 2.21
C ASP A 222 7.37 25.12 2.20
N SER A 223 8.65 24.96 2.54
CA SER A 223 9.61 26.07 2.62
C SER A 223 10.04 26.56 1.24
N LEU A 224 10.14 25.65 0.29
CA LEU A 224 10.62 25.90 -1.07
C LEU A 224 9.46 25.73 -2.04
N LYS A 225 8.93 26.85 -2.55
CA LYS A 225 7.91 26.88 -3.62
C LYS A 225 8.49 26.49 -4.99
N ALA A 226 9.29 25.43 -5.04
CA ALA A 226 9.84 24.85 -6.25
C ALA A 226 8.84 23.86 -6.84
N PHE A 227 8.93 23.63 -8.16
CA PHE A 227 8.07 22.66 -8.85
C PHE A 227 8.39 21.22 -8.44
N SER A 228 9.67 20.91 -8.20
CA SER A 228 10.12 19.59 -7.79
C SER A 228 11.37 19.68 -6.90
N TRP A 229 11.66 18.60 -6.15
CA TRP A 229 12.90 18.45 -5.39
C TRP A 229 14.15 18.51 -6.28
N TYR A 230 14.00 18.27 -7.59
CA TYR A 230 15.08 18.44 -8.56
C TYR A 230 15.67 19.86 -8.54
N ASP A 231 14.84 20.87 -8.28
CA ASP A 231 15.22 22.28 -8.29
C ASP A 231 15.62 22.80 -6.90
N TRP A 232 15.62 21.94 -5.88
CA TRP A 232 16.05 22.33 -4.54
C TRP A 232 17.56 22.65 -4.51
N PRO A 233 18.00 23.53 -3.59
CA PRO A 233 19.41 23.75 -3.35
C PRO A 233 20.15 22.44 -3.13
N GLU A 234 21.35 22.34 -3.70
CA GLU A 234 22.14 21.11 -3.74
C GLU A 234 22.23 20.39 -2.38
N PRO A 235 22.46 21.06 -1.24
CA PRO A 235 22.53 20.37 0.04
C PRO A 235 21.23 19.69 0.48
N LEU A 236 20.07 20.23 0.10
CA LEU A 236 18.75 19.66 0.40
C LEU A 236 18.37 18.60 -0.63
N LYS A 237 18.63 18.88 -1.91
CA LYS A 237 18.45 17.93 -3.01
C LYS A 237 19.23 16.65 -2.75
N ASN A 238 20.48 16.74 -2.32
CA ASN A 238 21.39 15.62 -2.08
C ASN A 238 21.45 15.16 -0.62
N ARG A 239 20.59 15.66 0.26
CA ARG A 239 20.42 15.18 1.65
C ARG A 239 21.73 15.26 2.46
N HIS A 240 22.43 16.39 2.37
CA HIS A 240 23.57 16.64 3.25
C HIS A 240 23.10 16.68 4.70
N LEU A 241 23.76 15.92 5.57
CA LEU A 241 23.35 15.74 6.96
C LEU A 241 23.16 17.08 7.70
N SER A 242 24.13 17.99 7.56
CA SER A 242 24.07 19.32 8.19
C SER A 242 22.93 20.20 7.65
N ALA A 243 22.53 20.02 6.39
CA ALA A 243 21.39 20.74 5.83
C ALA A 243 20.07 20.20 6.37
N LEU A 244 19.97 18.88 6.58
CA LEU A 244 18.80 18.26 7.19
C LEU A 244 18.68 18.62 8.68
N GLU A 245 19.78 18.60 9.44
CA GLU A 245 19.81 19.05 10.84
C GLU A 245 19.30 20.50 10.96
N LYS A 246 19.76 21.39 10.07
CA LYS A 246 19.28 22.76 10.01
C LYS A 246 17.78 22.86 9.69
N ILE A 247 17.28 22.06 8.76
CA ILE A 247 15.83 21.99 8.48
C ILE A 247 15.06 21.54 9.71
N TYR A 248 15.57 20.55 10.45
CA TYR A 248 14.93 20.10 11.68
C TYR A 248 14.86 21.22 12.73
N GLU A 249 15.94 21.97 12.92
CA GLU A 249 15.96 23.13 13.83
C GLU A 249 14.97 24.23 13.40
N GLU A 250 14.94 24.58 12.11
CA GLU A 250 14.10 25.66 11.56
C GLU A 250 12.62 25.28 11.43
N LYS A 251 12.32 23.99 11.21
CA LYS A 251 10.98 23.47 10.90
C LYS A 251 10.52 22.38 11.86
N LYS A 252 11.07 22.37 13.08
CA LYS A 252 10.74 21.39 14.12
C LYS A 252 9.23 21.24 14.33
N ASP A 253 8.53 22.34 14.51
CA ASP A 253 7.09 22.34 14.77
C ASP A 253 6.31 21.76 13.58
N PHE A 254 6.72 22.06 12.33
CA PHE A 254 6.11 21.49 11.14
C PHE A 254 6.28 19.97 11.09
N ILE A 255 7.51 19.49 11.32
CA ILE A 255 7.85 18.06 11.28
C ILE A 255 7.08 17.31 12.38
N ASP A 256 7.08 17.84 13.60
CA ASP A 256 6.35 17.23 14.71
C ASP A 256 4.83 17.21 14.45
N LEU A 257 4.28 18.27 13.87
CA LEU A 257 2.86 18.32 13.48
C LEU A 257 2.54 17.33 12.36
N PHE A 258 3.39 17.23 11.34
CA PHE A 258 3.22 16.26 10.26
C PHE A 258 3.14 14.83 10.81
N ILE A 259 4.08 14.48 11.68
CA ILE A 259 4.15 13.16 12.33
C ILE A 259 2.92 12.91 13.20
N ALA A 260 2.49 13.91 13.99
CA ALA A 260 1.29 13.81 14.82
C ALA A 260 0.02 13.59 13.96
N LYS A 261 -0.11 14.24 12.81
CA LYS A 261 -1.23 14.01 11.88
C LYS A 261 -1.22 12.59 11.32
N GLN A 262 -0.05 12.07 10.94
CA GLN A 262 0.09 10.69 10.47
C GLN A 262 -0.24 9.66 11.56
N PHE A 263 0.13 9.95 12.82
CA PHE A 263 -0.30 9.13 13.96
C PHE A 263 -1.83 9.13 14.13
N LEU A 264 -2.49 10.29 14.04
CA LEU A 264 -3.94 10.38 14.15
C LEU A 264 -4.64 9.58 13.05
N PHE A 265 -4.13 9.65 11.82
CA PHE A 265 -4.58 8.80 10.72
C PHE A 265 -4.43 7.31 11.06
N GLN A 266 -3.22 6.89 11.46
CA GLN A 266 -2.92 5.48 11.78
C GLN A 266 -3.81 4.95 12.90
N ARG A 267 -4.02 5.74 13.96
CA ARG A 267 -4.87 5.38 15.09
C ARG A 267 -6.31 5.11 14.65
N GLN A 268 -6.90 6.02 13.86
CA GLN A 268 -8.27 5.86 13.40
C GLN A 268 -8.40 4.72 12.39
N TRP A 269 -7.47 4.61 11.43
CA TRP A 269 -7.47 3.52 10.46
C TRP A 269 -7.33 2.14 11.11
N LYS A 270 -6.45 2.03 12.12
CA LYS A 270 -6.29 0.80 12.90
C LYS A 270 -7.59 0.40 13.60
N LYS A 271 -8.30 1.37 14.21
CA LYS A 271 -9.60 1.13 14.86
C LYS A 271 -10.65 0.61 13.86
N ILE A 272 -10.70 1.17 12.65
CA ILE A 272 -11.57 0.69 11.56
C ILE A 272 -11.22 -0.74 11.15
N ARG A 273 -9.93 -1.03 10.94
CA ARG A 273 -9.45 -2.36 10.56
C ARG A 273 -9.76 -3.41 11.63
N GLU A 274 -9.53 -3.10 12.90
CA GLU A 274 -9.85 -3.97 14.03
C GLU A 274 -11.35 -4.26 14.08
N TYR A 275 -12.19 -3.24 13.90
CA TYR A 275 -13.65 -3.42 13.86
C TYR A 275 -14.10 -4.31 12.69
N ALA A 276 -13.57 -4.08 11.48
CA ALA A 276 -13.81 -4.93 10.32
C ALA A 276 -13.45 -6.40 10.61
N GLN A 277 -12.32 -6.63 11.28
CA GLN A 277 -11.89 -7.97 11.68
C GLN A 277 -12.87 -8.62 12.66
N THR A 278 -13.40 -7.88 13.65
CA THR A 278 -14.43 -8.41 14.57
C THR A 278 -15.71 -8.84 13.84
N LYS A 279 -15.97 -8.27 12.67
CA LYS A 279 -17.13 -8.58 11.81
C LYS A 279 -16.82 -9.61 10.72
N GLY A 280 -15.61 -10.17 10.70
CA GLY A 280 -15.19 -11.13 9.68
C GLY A 280 -14.98 -10.50 8.30
N VAL A 281 -14.75 -9.19 8.24
CA VAL A 281 -14.49 -8.44 7.00
C VAL A 281 -12.99 -8.18 6.86
N SER A 282 -12.40 -8.69 5.78
CA SER A 282 -11.03 -8.33 5.37
C SER A 282 -11.05 -7.02 4.58
N ILE A 283 -10.03 -6.18 4.75
CA ILE A 283 -9.86 -4.98 3.93
C ILE A 283 -8.81 -5.26 2.87
N MET A 284 -9.16 -5.03 1.60
CA MET A 284 -8.27 -5.10 0.45
C MET A 284 -7.87 -3.67 0.07
N GLY A 285 -6.60 -3.34 0.28
CA GLY A 285 -6.02 -2.09 -0.23
C GLY A 285 -5.69 -2.19 -1.72
N ASP A 286 -5.15 -1.09 -2.23
CA ASP A 286 -4.66 -0.96 -3.59
C ASP A 286 -3.31 -0.25 -3.55
N MET A 287 -2.35 -0.73 -4.35
CA MET A 287 -0.97 -0.25 -4.37
C MET A 287 -0.52 -0.08 -5.83
N PRO A 288 -0.36 1.16 -6.31
CA PRO A 288 0.20 1.42 -7.63
C PRO A 288 1.63 0.85 -7.71
N ILE A 289 1.99 0.32 -8.88
CA ILE A 289 3.34 -0.25 -9.10
C ILE A 289 4.45 0.82 -9.10
N TYR A 290 4.12 2.05 -9.50
CA TYR A 290 5.04 3.18 -9.55
C TYR A 290 4.64 4.27 -8.56
N VAL A 291 5.62 5.07 -8.15
CA VAL A 291 5.44 6.25 -7.28
C VAL A 291 5.75 7.53 -8.06
N GLY A 292 5.19 8.65 -7.61
CA GLY A 292 5.43 9.96 -8.22
C GLY A 292 6.89 10.41 -8.06
N TYR A 293 7.43 11.13 -9.05
CA TYR A 293 8.81 11.63 -9.00
C TYR A 293 9.05 12.64 -7.87
N HIS A 294 8.11 13.56 -7.67
CA HIS A 294 8.18 14.56 -6.61
C HIS A 294 7.59 14.02 -5.29
N SER A 295 8.27 13.02 -4.72
CA SER A 295 7.88 12.34 -3.47
C SER A 295 9.09 12.12 -2.57
N ALA A 296 8.82 11.89 -1.28
CA ALA A 296 9.86 11.45 -0.35
C ALA A 296 10.45 10.10 -0.77
N ASP A 297 9.63 9.21 -1.34
CA ASP A 297 10.01 7.90 -1.85
C ASP A 297 11.21 8.01 -2.81
N VAL A 298 11.14 8.88 -3.81
CA VAL A 298 12.22 9.06 -4.79
C VAL A 298 13.36 9.91 -4.24
N TRP A 299 13.04 11.01 -3.55
CA TRP A 299 14.06 11.93 -3.03
C TRP A 299 14.98 11.28 -2.00
N ALA A 300 14.45 10.48 -1.08
CA ALA A 300 15.23 9.78 -0.07
C ALA A 300 15.93 8.53 -0.61
N ASN A 301 15.37 7.89 -1.65
CA ASN A 301 15.80 6.59 -2.13
C ASN A 301 16.34 6.57 -3.57
N LYS A 302 16.92 7.69 -4.04
CA LYS A 302 17.39 7.91 -5.43
C LYS A 302 18.07 6.72 -6.12
N LYS A 303 18.88 5.94 -5.38
CA LYS A 303 19.63 4.79 -5.92
C LYS A 303 18.75 3.62 -6.36
N HIS A 304 17.49 3.56 -5.93
CA HIS A 304 16.54 2.53 -6.32
C HIS A 304 15.78 2.88 -7.61
N PHE A 305 15.98 4.08 -8.14
CA PHE A 305 15.32 4.59 -9.33
C PHE A 305 16.33 4.81 -10.46
N PHE A 306 15.86 4.72 -11.70
CA PHE A 306 16.68 4.94 -12.89
C PHE A 306 16.86 6.43 -13.19
N LEU A 307 17.66 7.09 -12.33
CA LEU A 307 17.96 8.52 -12.40
C LEU A 307 19.36 8.75 -12.96
N ASN A 308 19.56 9.89 -13.62
CA ASN A 308 20.90 10.35 -13.99
C ASN A 308 21.66 10.87 -12.76
N ARG A 309 22.96 11.21 -12.94
CA ARG A 309 23.81 11.76 -11.86
C ARG A 309 23.30 13.04 -11.21
N HIS A 310 22.41 13.78 -11.89
CA HIS A 310 21.79 15.00 -11.38
C HIS A 310 20.43 14.74 -10.71
N GLY A 311 19.96 13.49 -10.68
CA GLY A 311 18.71 13.08 -10.07
C GLY A 311 17.49 13.16 -11.00
N TYR A 312 17.65 13.40 -12.30
CA TYR A 312 16.54 13.45 -13.25
C TYR A 312 16.20 12.05 -13.81
N PRO A 313 14.93 11.71 -14.06
CA PRO A 313 14.55 10.41 -14.64
C PRO A 313 15.20 10.19 -16.01
N MET A 314 15.83 9.03 -16.21
CA MET A 314 16.39 8.63 -17.51
C MET A 314 15.34 7.95 -18.41
N LEU A 315 14.40 7.25 -17.78
CA LEU A 315 13.24 6.61 -18.39
C LEU A 315 12.03 6.84 -17.49
N VAL A 316 10.85 6.86 -18.09
CA VAL A 316 9.55 7.08 -17.42
C VAL A 316 8.58 5.97 -17.79
N SER A 317 7.54 5.81 -16.98
CA SER A 317 6.56 4.74 -17.13
C SER A 317 5.50 5.05 -18.19
N GLY A 318 4.94 3.98 -18.75
CA GLY A 318 3.88 4.04 -19.73
C GLY A 318 3.57 2.66 -20.28
N VAL A 319 2.63 2.60 -21.22
CA VAL A 319 2.30 1.41 -21.98
C VAL A 319 2.36 1.72 -23.49
N PRO A 320 2.85 0.78 -24.32
CA PRO A 320 2.92 0.98 -25.77
C PRO A 320 1.51 0.99 -26.39
N PRO A 321 1.38 1.40 -27.66
CA PRO A 321 0.18 1.16 -28.45
C PRO A 321 -0.26 -0.31 -28.45
N ASP A 322 -1.57 -0.53 -28.51
CA ASP A 322 -2.18 -1.85 -28.64
C ASP A 322 -3.45 -1.77 -29.53
N ALA A 323 -4.19 -2.88 -29.64
CA ALA A 323 -5.40 -2.94 -30.46
C ALA A 323 -6.54 -2.01 -29.99
N PHE A 324 -6.46 -1.47 -28.77
CA PHE A 324 -7.44 -0.57 -28.17
C PHE A 324 -6.96 0.89 -28.08
N SER A 325 -5.64 1.14 -28.19
CA SER A 325 -5.05 2.48 -28.20
C SER A 325 -3.90 2.59 -29.21
N ASP A 326 -4.11 3.39 -30.26
CA ASP A 326 -3.10 3.63 -31.30
C ASP A 326 -1.84 4.35 -30.79
N THR A 327 -1.92 5.06 -29.65
CA THR A 327 -0.82 5.87 -29.11
C THR A 327 -0.22 5.30 -27.83
N GLY A 328 -0.85 4.30 -27.21
CA GLY A 328 -0.49 3.87 -25.87
C GLY A 328 -0.76 4.96 -24.83
N GLN A 329 0.00 4.96 -23.74
CA GLN A 329 -0.09 5.95 -22.67
C GLN A 329 1.29 6.26 -22.10
N LEU A 330 1.60 7.54 -21.91
CA LEU A 330 2.78 8.01 -21.19
C LEU A 330 2.32 8.56 -19.84
N TRP A 331 2.79 7.98 -18.74
CA TRP A 331 2.32 8.33 -17.40
C TRP A 331 3.25 9.28 -16.66
N GLY A 332 4.57 9.20 -16.92
CA GLY A 332 5.60 10.03 -16.29
C GLY A 332 6.18 11.06 -17.23
#